data_AF-A0A0H5CUR0-F1
#
_entry.id   AF-A0A0H5CUR0-F1
#
_cell.length_a   1.000
_cell.length_b   1.000
_cell.length_c   1.000
_cell.angle_alpha   90.00
_cell.angle_beta   90.00
_cell.angle_gamma   90.00
#
_symmetry.space_group_name_H-M   'P 1'
#
loop_
_entity.id
_entity.type
_entity.pdbx_description
1 polymer ?
#
loop_
_entity_poly.entity_id
_entity_poly.type
_entity_poly.pdbx_seq_one_letter_code
_entity_poly.pdbx_strand_id
1 'polypeptide(L)'
;MSGALSLGMCVLALVVIGIQILAWTKGMPGPGVLIVLGHVTAAVSAVLLQRIADRRAGRRGLAPVFLVIALTAASVWTFWLA
;
A
#
# COMPACT_ATOMS: atom_id res chain seq x y z
N MET A 1 -9.58 11.69 -4.70
CA MET A 1 -9.23 10.40 -5.34
C MET A 1 -8.13 9.64 -4.58
N SER A 2 -7.07 10.31 -4.10
CA SER A 2 -5.99 9.63 -3.35
C SER A 2 -6.45 8.84 -2.11
N GLY A 3 -7.53 9.24 -1.44
CA GLY A 3 -8.10 8.46 -0.33
C GLY A 3 -8.53 7.05 -0.73
N ALA A 4 -9.11 6.87 -1.92
CA ALA A 4 -9.47 5.55 -2.43
C ALA A 4 -8.23 4.69 -2.73
N LEU A 5 -7.14 5.32 -3.21
CA LEU A 5 -5.86 4.64 -3.40
C LEU A 5 -5.26 4.19 -2.06
N SER A 6 -5.29 5.05 -1.04
CA SER A 6 -4.86 4.68 0.31
C SER A 6 -5.65 3.48 0.86
N LEU A 7 -6.97 3.47 0.69
CA LEU A 7 -7.81 2.33 1.08
C LEU A 7 -7.44 1.07 0.26
N GLY A 8 -7.28 1.21 -1.05
CA GLY A 8 -6.87 0.12 -1.94
C GLY A 8 -5.54 -0.49 -1.53
N MET A 9 -4.56 0.32 -1.13
CA MET A 9 -3.28 -0.14 -0.59
C MET A 9 -3.45 -0.96 0.71
N CYS A 10 -4.33 -0.53 1.62
CA CYS A 10 -4.64 -1.30 2.83
C CYS A 10 -5.29 -2.64 2.49
N VAL A 11 -6.29 -2.65 1.61
CA VAL A 11 -6.96 -3.88 1.17
C VAL A 11 -5.95 -4.83 0.52
N LEU A 12 -5.09 -4.31 -0.36
CA LEU A 12 -4.05 -5.09 -1.02
C LEU A 12 -3.09 -5.72 0.00
N ALA A 13 -2.62 -4.95 0.99
CA ALA A 13 -1.75 -5.49 2.05
C ALA A 13 -2.44 -6.60 2.84
N LEU A 14 -3.71 -6.44 3.21
CA LEU A 14 -4.48 -7.47 3.91
C LEU A 14 -4.66 -8.74 3.07
N VAL A 15 -4.91 -8.59 1.77
CA VAL A 15 -5.01 -9.73 0.84
C VAL A 15 -3.68 -10.47 0.77
N VAL A 16 -2.56 -9.76 0.61
CA VAL A 16 -1.22 -10.39 0.56
C VAL A 16 -0.88 -11.12 1.86
N ILE A 17 -1.24 -10.56 3.01
CA ILE A 17 -1.12 -11.24 4.31
C ILE A 17 -1.99 -12.51 4.34
N GLY A 18 -3.25 -12.41 3.91
CA GLY A 18 -4.16 -13.56 3.85
C GLY A 18 -3.64 -14.68 2.96
N ILE A 19 -3.09 -14.34 1.78
CA ILE A 19 -2.45 -15.30 0.87
C ILE A 19 -1.22 -15.94 1.52
N GLN A 20 -0.38 -15.16 2.22
CA GLN A 20 0.78 -15.71 2.93
C GLN A 20 0.38 -16.72 4.00
N ILE A 21 -0.62 -16.39 4.82
CA ILE A 21 -1.14 -17.28 5.86
C ILE A 21 -1.72 -18.54 5.23
N LEU A 22 -2.55 -18.39 4.18
CA LEU A 22 -3.15 -19.52 3.48
C LEU A 22 -2.10 -20.45 2.89
N ALA A 23 -1.04 -19.92 2.27
CA ALA A 23 0.05 -20.72 1.73
C ALA A 23 0.75 -21.55 2.83
N TRP A 24 1.06 -20.94 3.97
CA TRP A 24 1.64 -21.66 5.12
C TRP A 24 0.72 -22.77 5.64
N THR A 25 -0.59 -22.52 5.77
CA THR A 25 -1.54 -23.55 6.22
C THR A 25 -1.64 -24.73 5.26
N LYS A 26 -1.24 -24.55 4.00
CA LYS A 26 -1.23 -25.59 2.96
C LYS A 26 0.15 -26.19 2.70
N GLY A 27 1.17 -25.83 3.48
CA GLY A 27 2.55 -26.28 3.25
C GLY A 27 3.16 -25.78 1.94
N MET A 28 2.61 -24.71 1.36
CA MET A 28 3.08 -24.11 0.12
C MET A 28 3.95 -22.87 0.41
N PRO A 29 4.91 -22.54 -0.47
CA PRO A 29 5.61 -21.27 -0.39
C PRO A 29 4.62 -20.12 -0.65
N GLY A 30 4.49 -19.20 0.31
CA GLY A 30 3.73 -17.96 0.14
C GLY A 30 4.53 -16.86 -0.57
N PRO A 31 3.95 -15.66 -0.74
CA PRO A 31 4.62 -14.51 -1.32
C PRO A 31 6.01 -14.20 -0.72
N GLY A 32 6.19 -14.47 0.57
CA GLY A 32 7.42 -14.24 1.31
C GLY A 32 7.32 -13.05 2.23
N VAL A 33 8.05 -13.12 3.36
CA VAL A 33 8.00 -12.12 4.44
C VAL A 33 8.35 -10.73 3.94
N LEU A 34 9.36 -10.60 3.06
CA LEU A 34 9.76 -9.31 2.51
C LEU A 34 8.66 -8.67 1.64
N ILE A 35 7.94 -9.48 0.86
CA ILE A 35 6.83 -8.99 0.02
C ILE A 35 5.69 -8.49 0.92
N VAL A 36 5.34 -9.25 1.96
CA VAL A 36 4.32 -8.85 2.95
C VAL A 36 4.70 -7.54 3.63
N LEU A 37 5.93 -7.42 4.14
CA LEU A 37 6.42 -6.21 4.80
C LEU A 37 6.43 -5.00 3.85
N GLY A 38 6.78 -5.21 2.59
CA GLY A 38 6.71 -4.16 1.55
C GLY A 38 5.30 -3.60 1.39
N HIS A 39 4.29 -4.47 1.24
CA HIS A 39 2.89 -4.04 1.09
C HIS A 39 2.37 -3.35 2.36
N VAL A 40 2.68 -3.87 3.55
CA VAL A 40 2.29 -3.25 4.83
C VAL A 40 2.90 -1.86 4.96
N THR A 41 4.20 -1.73 4.68
CA THR A 41 4.91 -0.44 4.76
C THR A 41 4.33 0.57 3.78
N ALA A 42 4.02 0.14 2.55
CA ALA A 42 3.41 1.00 1.54
C ALA A 42 1.99 1.45 1.95
N ALA A 43 1.17 0.54 2.50
CA ALA A 43 -0.17 0.87 2.99
C ALA A 43 -0.14 1.85 4.17
N VAL A 44 0.72 1.63 5.17
CA VAL A 44 0.89 2.54 6.31
C VAL A 44 1.34 3.92 5.84
N SER A 45 2.30 3.97 4.92
CA SER A 45 2.80 5.23 4.35
C SER A 45 1.71 5.99 3.60
N ALA A 46 0.89 5.29 2.80
CA ALA A 46 -0.24 5.88 2.09
C ALA A 46 -1.27 6.48 3.06
N VAL A 47 -1.61 5.79 4.14
CA VAL A 47 -2.55 6.29 5.17
C VAL A 47 -2.00 7.51 5.88
N LEU A 48 -0.71 7.51 6.26
CA LEU A 48 -0.07 8.65 6.92
C LEU A 48 -0.07 9.88 6.01
N LEU A 49 0.29 9.71 4.75
CA LEU A 49 0.28 10.79 3.76
C LEU A 49 -1.13 11.29 3.49
N GLN A 50 -2.10 10.39 3.34
CA GLN A 50 -3.50 10.77 3.15
C GLN A 50 -4.03 11.55 4.35
N ARG A 51 -3.72 11.12 5.59
CA ARG A 51 -4.08 11.85 6.81
C ARG A 51 -3.47 13.26 6.85
N ILE A 52 -2.25 13.43 6.35
CA ILE A 52 -1.61 14.75 6.24
C ILE A 52 -2.31 15.59 5.15
N ALA A 53 -2.67 14.99 4.02
CA ALA A 53 -3.42 15.65 2.95
C ALA A 53 -4.77 16.16 3.46
N ASP A 54 -5.51 15.32 4.18
CA ASP A 54 -6.84 15.63 4.70
C ASP A 54 -6.81 16.76 5.74
N ARG A 55 -5.69 16.94 6.44
CA ARG A 55 -5.50 18.01 7.44
C ARG A 55 -5.01 19.33 6.85
N ARG A 56 -4.57 19.36 5.59
CA ARG A 56 -3.98 20.56 4.96
C ARG A 56 -4.98 21.20 4.00
N ALA A 57 -5.33 22.45 4.26
CA ALA A 57 -6.16 23.23 3.34
C ALA A 57 -5.37 23.74 2.12
N GLY A 58 -6.06 23.82 0.97
CA GLY A 58 -5.54 24.40 -0.26
C GLY A 58 -4.31 23.70 -0.84
N ARG A 59 -3.43 24.46 -1.51
CA ARG A 59 -2.27 23.94 -2.27
C ARG A 59 -1.29 23.11 -1.43
N ARG A 60 -1.27 23.30 -0.10
CA ARG A 60 -0.40 22.54 0.82
C ARG A 60 -0.78 21.07 0.94
N GLY A 61 -2.02 20.71 0.58
CA GLY A 61 -2.50 19.33 0.52
C GLY A 61 -2.12 18.58 -0.77
N LEU A 62 -1.64 19.27 -1.82
CA LEU A 62 -1.33 18.63 -3.10
C LEU A 62 -0.13 17.69 -3.04
N ALA A 63 0.95 18.10 -2.35
CA ALA A 63 2.16 17.29 -2.23
C ALA A 63 1.90 15.88 -1.65
N PRO A 64 1.23 15.72 -0.49
CA PRO A 64 0.93 14.38 0.03
C PRO A 64 -0.02 13.58 -0.88
N VAL A 65 -0.94 14.22 -1.60
CA VAL A 65 -1.79 13.53 -2.61
C VAL A 65 -0.93 12.91 -3.71
N PHE A 66 0.04 13.67 -4.26
CA PHE A 66 0.95 13.14 -5.28
C PHE A 66 1.84 12.02 -4.74
N LEU A 67 2.28 12.10 -3.48
CA LEU A 67 3.05 11.03 -2.85
C LEU A 67 2.24 9.73 -2.69
N VAL A 68 0.95 9.80 -2.36
CA VAL A 68 0.07 8.60 -2.32
C VAL A 68 -0.03 7.96 -3.72
N ILE A 69 -0.18 8.77 -4.76
CA ILE A 69 -0.24 8.29 -6.15
C ILE A 69 1.09 7.64 -6.54
N ALA A 70 2.22 8.29 -6.24
CA ALA A 70 3.56 7.76 -6.54
C ALA A 70 3.83 6.45 -5.79
N LEU A 71 3.45 6.33 -4.52
CA LEU A 71 3.56 5.07 -3.76
C LEU A 71 2.74 3.95 -4.36
N THR A 72 1.53 4.26 -4.82
CA THR A 72 0.67 3.28 -5.49
C THR A 72 1.32 2.79 -6.77
N ALA A 73 1.80 3.72 -7.62
CA ALA A 73 2.49 3.39 -8.86
C ALA A 73 3.78 2.58 -8.62
N ALA A 74 4.58 2.97 -7.62
CA ALA A 74 5.78 2.24 -7.24
C ALA A 74 5.46 0.81 -6.76
N SER A 75 4.38 0.64 -6.01
CA SER A 75 3.96 -0.70 -5.54
C SER A 75 3.54 -1.59 -6.70
N VAL A 76 2.74 -1.06 -7.64
CA VAL A 76 2.34 -1.81 -8.86
C VAL A 76 3.57 -2.14 -9.70
N TRP A 77 4.50 -1.21 -9.87
CA TRP A 77 5.73 -1.46 -10.61
C TRP A 77 6.57 -2.56 -9.96
N THR A 78 6.93 -2.39 -8.69
CA THR A 78 7.89 -3.28 -8.00
C THR A 78 7.36 -4.68 -7.74
N PHE A 79 6.06 -4.84 -7.48
CA PHE A 79 5.50 -6.14 -7.10
C PHE A 79 4.78 -6.87 -8.25
N TRP A 80 4.64 -6.24 -9.41
CA TRP A 80 3.94 -6.84 -10.56
C TRP A 80 4.71 -6.69 -11.87
N LEU A 81 5.15 -5.49 -12.23
CA LEU A 81 5.64 -5.20 -13.58
C LEU A 81 7.15 -5.31 -13.75
N ALA A 82 7.90 -5.37 -12.65
CA ALA A 82 9.35 -5.59 -12.62
C ALA A 82 9.68 -7.08 -12.48
#